data_AF-A0AAU4SRS7-F1
#
_entry.id   AF-A0AAU4SRS7-F1
#
_cell.length_a   1.000
_cell.length_b   1.000
_cell.length_c   1.000
_cell.angle_alpha   90.00
_cell.angle_beta   90.00
_cell.angle_gamma   90.00
#
_symmetry.space_group_name_H-M   'P 1'
#
loop_
_entity.id
_entity.type
_entity.pdbx_description
1 polymer ?
#
loop_
_entity_poly.entity_id
_entity_poly.type
_entity_poly.pdbx_seq_one_letter_code
_entity_poly.pdbx_strand_id
1 'polypeptide(L)'
;MTHTDIVTDTDVKTDFGTGIKAEVRAGIDAEIDDRVETDLKTDVETEVGTGTGTGAKTDIVYAYAVLRRTPEAARAVADLRGVAGEPIRLLEFGDDAPDGTSDGAPDEAHEAHEAQDGARDDAPDHPPALAAVVGTVPAAEFDEASVRAGLEDLDWLEATARGHHAVVASLTGRGIAVLPLRLVTVYRDEGRVRQTLENRRDDFLPLLDRVTGHVELGVKIYAAPDDESPDPEPAKGLGVGRAYLAGRRRRKRSTEDAWQAATDTAARLRELAGTLAVDRVAFRPQSGELAGSAPGPNVSNDAYLVPEDRVGDFRTRVLAAAEGLQGVHVEVTGPWAPYSFSLPAEPVS
;
A
#
# COMPACT_ATOMS: atom_id res chain seq x y z
N MET A 1 27.19 17.25 31.97
CA MET A 1 25.92 16.61 32.39
C MET A 1 24.84 17.09 31.45
N THR A 2 24.41 16.17 30.58
CA THR A 2 23.12 16.09 29.87
C THR A 2 22.61 17.37 29.18
N HIS A 3 22.92 17.49 27.89
CA HIS A 3 21.97 18.01 26.91
C HIS A 3 21.40 16.81 26.16
N THR A 4 20.10 16.63 26.33
CA THR A 4 19.26 15.67 25.63
C THR A 4 18.87 16.33 24.31
N ASP A 5 19.48 15.91 23.21
CA ASP A 5 18.99 16.27 21.87
C ASP A 5 17.91 15.26 21.49
N ILE A 6 16.67 15.67 21.69
CA ILE A 6 15.48 15.06 21.10
C ILE A 6 15.54 15.38 19.60
N VAL A 7 15.81 14.36 18.77
CA VAL A 7 15.60 14.48 17.32
C VAL A 7 14.11 14.32 17.09
N THR A 8 13.45 15.44 16.77
CA THR A 8 12.04 15.49 16.40
C THR A 8 11.84 14.84 15.05
N ASP A 9 11.09 13.73 15.06
CA ASP A 9 10.34 13.19 13.94
C ASP A 9 9.57 14.35 13.29
N THR A 10 9.94 14.73 12.07
CA THR A 10 9.36 15.89 11.39
C THR A 10 8.43 15.39 10.29
N ASP A 11 7.19 15.11 10.68
CA ASP A 11 6.04 15.00 9.78
C ASP A 11 5.89 16.34 9.02
N VAL A 12 6.32 16.39 7.76
CA VAL A 12 6.06 17.53 6.87
C VAL A 12 4.69 17.35 6.22
N LYS A 13 3.62 17.66 6.97
CA LYS A 13 2.25 17.79 6.44
C LYS A 13 2.15 18.97 5.51
N THR A 14 2.15 18.69 4.20
CA THR A 14 1.83 19.68 3.18
C THR A 14 0.56 19.25 2.46
N ASP A 15 -0.53 19.99 2.66
CA ASP A 15 -1.81 19.80 1.97
C ASP A 15 -1.63 20.08 0.47
N PHE A 16 -1.49 19.03 -0.35
CA PHE A 16 -1.45 19.16 -1.81
C PHE A 16 -2.83 18.92 -2.46
N GLY A 17 -3.13 19.82 -3.40
CA GLY A 17 -4.47 20.12 -3.90
C GLY A 17 -5.13 19.03 -4.74
N THR A 18 -6.44 18.92 -4.54
CA THR A 18 -7.44 18.05 -5.17
C THR A 18 -7.42 17.96 -6.71
N GLY A 19 -6.63 18.78 -7.41
CA GLY A 19 -6.61 18.89 -8.89
C GLY A 19 -5.64 17.96 -9.63
N ILE A 20 -4.58 17.46 -8.97
CA ILE A 20 -3.53 16.60 -9.58
C ILE A 20 -4.03 15.17 -9.84
N LYS A 21 -5.19 14.81 -9.26
CA LYS A 21 -5.73 13.44 -9.20
C LYS A 21 -6.49 12.97 -10.44
N ALA A 22 -6.79 13.85 -11.38
CA ALA A 22 -7.74 13.56 -12.47
C ALA A 22 -7.10 13.06 -13.77
N GLU A 23 -5.84 13.41 -14.07
CA GLU A 23 -5.22 13.13 -15.39
C GLU A 23 -4.31 11.88 -15.43
N VAL A 24 -3.73 11.44 -14.30
CA VAL A 24 -3.00 10.14 -14.19
C VAL A 24 -3.90 8.94 -14.54
N ARG A 25 -5.21 9.17 -14.44
CA ARG A 25 -6.30 8.22 -14.63
C ARG A 25 -6.51 7.73 -16.08
N ALA A 26 -5.89 8.35 -17.07
CA ALA A 26 -6.08 7.98 -18.47
C ALA A 26 -5.04 6.98 -19.00
N GLY A 27 -3.88 6.86 -18.35
CA GLY A 27 -2.78 5.98 -18.78
C GLY A 27 -2.66 4.70 -17.95
N ILE A 28 -2.93 4.78 -16.65
CA ILE A 28 -2.82 3.68 -15.70
C ILE A 28 -4.02 2.74 -15.84
N ASP A 29 -3.79 1.53 -16.35
CA ASP A 29 -4.79 0.45 -16.34
C ASP A 29 -5.52 0.45 -14.99
N ALA A 30 -6.84 0.22 -15.01
CA ALA A 30 -7.75 0.20 -13.85
C ALA A 30 -7.33 -0.73 -12.68
N GLU A 31 -6.18 -1.37 -12.83
CA GLU A 31 -5.41 -2.23 -11.93
C GLU A 31 -4.61 -1.45 -10.85
N ILE A 32 -4.16 -0.22 -11.13
CA ILE A 32 -3.25 0.56 -10.23
C ILE A 32 -3.89 1.88 -9.72
N ASP A 33 -4.99 2.33 -10.35
CA ASP A 33 -5.64 3.65 -10.17
C ASP A 33 -6.16 3.92 -8.74
N ASP A 34 -6.44 2.86 -7.97
CA ASP A 34 -7.17 2.99 -6.70
C ASP A 34 -6.34 3.33 -5.47
N ARG A 35 -5.01 3.14 -5.51
CA ARG A 35 -4.20 3.21 -4.29
C ARG A 35 -2.99 4.12 -4.33
N VAL A 36 -2.52 4.54 -5.51
CA VAL A 36 -1.61 5.69 -5.61
C VAL A 36 -2.23 6.91 -4.89
N GLU A 37 -3.58 7.05 -4.89
CA GLU A 37 -4.29 8.15 -4.25
C GLU A 37 -4.27 8.14 -2.70
N THR A 38 -4.07 6.98 -2.06
CA THR A 38 -4.04 6.88 -0.58
C THR A 38 -2.62 7.13 -0.05
N ASP A 39 -1.61 6.66 -0.77
CA ASP A 39 -0.19 6.94 -0.47
C ASP A 39 0.16 8.42 -0.69
N LEU A 40 -0.54 9.11 -1.61
CA LEU A 40 -0.36 10.55 -1.84
C LEU A 40 -1.06 11.45 -0.81
N LYS A 41 -1.94 10.90 0.06
CA LYS A 41 -2.76 11.70 0.98
C LYS A 41 -2.11 11.95 2.33
N THR A 42 -0.92 11.41 2.61
CA THR A 42 -0.26 11.59 3.91
C THR A 42 1.25 11.38 3.79
N ASP A 43 1.99 12.48 4.03
CA ASP A 43 3.40 12.57 4.41
C ASP A 43 4.38 11.64 3.68
N VAL A 44 5.14 12.23 2.75
CA VAL A 44 6.35 11.61 2.18
C VAL A 44 7.38 11.46 3.31
N GLU A 45 7.72 10.23 3.67
CA GLU A 45 8.87 9.96 4.55
C GLU A 45 10.15 10.18 3.73
N THR A 46 10.58 11.44 3.63
CA THR A 46 11.92 11.82 3.16
C THR A 46 12.76 12.21 4.37
N GLU A 47 13.59 11.30 4.85
CA GLU A 47 14.68 11.68 5.77
C GLU A 47 15.90 12.17 4.97
N VAL A 48 15.76 13.27 4.23
CA VAL A 48 16.92 13.97 3.64
C VAL A 48 17.33 15.07 4.60
N GLY A 49 18.62 15.13 4.89
CA GLY A 49 19.18 16.01 5.90
C GLY A 49 20.21 16.83 5.19
N THR A 50 20.21 18.12 5.49
CA THR A 50 21.01 19.14 4.82
C THR A 50 22.50 18.94 5.12
N GLY A 51 23.12 17.97 4.46
CA GLY A 51 24.56 17.77 4.42
C GLY A 51 25.12 18.45 3.19
N THR A 52 25.69 19.64 3.36
CA THR A 52 26.52 20.28 2.32
C THR A 52 27.82 19.49 2.17
N GLY A 53 27.78 18.41 1.39
CA GLY A 53 28.92 17.55 1.07
C GLY A 53 29.18 17.58 -0.43
N THR A 54 30.34 18.10 -0.83
CA THR A 54 30.77 18.24 -2.20
C THR A 54 30.96 16.88 -2.89
N GLY A 55 30.21 16.63 -3.98
CA GLY A 55 30.72 15.93 -5.17
C GLY A 55 31.03 14.43 -5.09
N ALA A 56 30.28 13.64 -4.32
CA ALA A 56 30.24 12.18 -4.50
C ALA A 56 28.79 11.77 -4.81
N LYS A 57 28.58 10.95 -5.86
CA LYS A 57 27.28 10.32 -6.16
C LYS A 57 26.78 9.66 -4.87
N THR A 58 25.83 10.29 -4.21
CA THR A 58 25.22 9.72 -3.01
C THR A 58 24.15 8.80 -3.55
N ASP A 59 24.40 7.51 -3.53
CA ASP A 59 23.48 6.51 -4.04
C ASP A 59 22.25 6.48 -3.11
N ILE A 60 21.21 7.23 -3.47
CA ILE A 60 19.94 7.22 -2.76
C ILE A 60 19.36 5.82 -2.87
N VAL A 61 18.85 5.31 -1.75
CA VAL A 61 18.29 3.98 -1.62
C VAL A 61 16.77 4.10 -1.60
N TYR A 62 16.12 3.57 -2.63
CA TYR A 62 14.67 3.44 -2.69
C TYR A 62 14.26 2.12 -2.05
N ALA A 63 13.37 2.17 -1.06
CA ALA A 63 12.85 0.99 -0.37
C ALA A 63 11.42 0.67 -0.85
N TYR A 64 11.19 -0.59 -1.22
CA TYR A 64 9.92 -1.05 -1.80
C TYR A 64 9.03 -1.74 -0.77
N ALA A 65 9.63 -2.60 0.06
CA ALA A 65 8.90 -3.42 1.02
C ALA A 65 9.81 -3.95 2.12
N VAL A 66 9.22 -4.36 3.24
CA VAL A 66 9.87 -5.14 4.30
C VAL A 66 9.34 -6.57 4.27
N LEU A 67 10.20 -7.56 4.47
CA LEU A 67 9.83 -8.99 4.46
C LEU A 67 10.68 -9.82 5.43
N ARG A 68 10.26 -11.07 5.68
CA ARG A 68 11.10 -12.07 6.35
C ARG A 68 12.14 -12.59 5.36
N ARG A 69 13.41 -12.62 5.76
CA ARG A 69 14.50 -13.18 4.96
C ARG A 69 14.26 -14.67 4.76
N THR A 70 14.10 -15.06 3.50
CA THR A 70 14.04 -16.45 3.07
C THR A 70 14.87 -16.65 1.80
N PRO A 71 15.38 -17.87 1.53
CA PRO A 71 16.02 -18.19 0.25
C PRO A 71 15.11 -17.91 -0.95
N GLU A 72 13.79 -18.12 -0.79
CA GLU A 72 12.78 -17.85 -1.80
C GLU A 72 12.70 -16.35 -2.12
N ALA A 73 12.68 -15.49 -1.09
CA ALA A 73 12.69 -14.04 -1.26
C ALA A 73 13.98 -13.56 -1.94
N ALA A 74 15.14 -14.09 -1.54
CA ALA A 74 16.42 -13.71 -2.15
C ALA A 74 16.47 -14.05 -3.65
N ARG A 75 15.98 -15.23 -4.04
CA ARG A 75 15.88 -15.64 -5.45
C ARG A 75 14.89 -14.77 -6.23
N ALA A 76 13.74 -14.46 -5.64
CA ALA A 76 12.72 -13.65 -6.29
C ALA A 76 13.22 -12.23 -6.58
N VAL A 77 13.95 -11.62 -5.66
CA VAL A 77 14.51 -10.27 -5.80
C VAL A 77 15.62 -10.18 -6.86
N ALA A 78 16.44 -11.23 -7.01
CA ALA A 78 17.58 -11.23 -7.93
C ALA A 78 17.21 -10.99 -9.41
N ASP A 79 16.00 -11.38 -9.81
CA ASP A 79 15.51 -11.23 -11.19
C ASP A 79 14.81 -9.90 -11.45
N LEU A 80 14.61 -9.07 -10.43
CA LEU A 80 13.80 -7.86 -10.51
C LEU A 80 14.65 -6.61 -10.79
N ARG A 81 13.96 -5.59 -11.31
CA ARG A 81 14.50 -4.25 -11.57
C ARG A 81 13.59 -3.23 -10.90
N GLY A 82 14.21 -2.21 -10.32
CA GLY A 82 13.53 -1.15 -9.59
C GLY A 82 13.04 -0.02 -10.48
N VAL A 83 12.52 1.05 -9.86
CA VAL A 83 11.99 2.24 -10.54
C VAL A 83 12.99 2.92 -11.48
N ALA A 84 14.30 2.89 -11.13
CA ALA A 84 15.37 3.43 -11.97
C ALA A 84 15.88 2.44 -13.03
N GLY A 85 15.24 1.27 -13.19
CA GLY A 85 15.69 0.21 -14.10
C GLY A 85 16.91 -0.57 -13.61
N GLU A 86 17.46 -0.23 -12.45
CA GLU A 86 18.60 -0.90 -11.82
C GLU A 86 18.18 -2.17 -11.06
N PRO A 87 19.07 -3.17 -10.90
CA PRO A 87 18.82 -4.34 -10.05
C PRO A 87 18.45 -3.96 -8.62
N ILE A 88 17.46 -4.64 -8.06
CA ILE A 88 17.10 -4.53 -6.64
C ILE A 88 17.77 -5.66 -5.84
N ARG A 89 17.85 -5.49 -4.52
CA ARG A 89 18.50 -6.41 -3.59
C ARG A 89 17.77 -6.46 -2.25
N LEU A 90 18.04 -7.51 -1.48
CA LEU A 90 17.66 -7.58 -0.08
C LEU A 90 18.73 -6.93 0.79
N LEU A 91 18.28 -6.10 1.71
CA LEU A 91 19.12 -5.43 2.68
C LEU A 91 18.72 -5.87 4.08
N GLU A 92 19.67 -6.43 4.82
CA GLU A 92 19.45 -7.07 6.12
C GLU A 92 19.92 -6.18 7.27
N PHE A 93 19.34 -6.36 8.45
CA PHE A 93 19.86 -5.79 9.70
C PHE A 93 20.72 -6.84 10.45
N GLY A 94 21.85 -6.43 11.03
CA GLY A 94 22.83 -7.31 11.69
C GLY A 94 24.03 -7.65 10.81
N ASP A 95 25.24 -7.54 11.35
CA ASP A 95 26.52 -7.66 10.65
C ASP A 95 26.81 -9.06 10.08
N ASP A 96 27.26 -9.09 8.81
CA ASP A 96 28.52 -9.71 8.39
C ASP A 96 28.86 -9.19 6.97
N ALA A 97 29.30 -7.93 6.89
CA ALA A 97 30.23 -7.56 5.83
C ALA A 97 31.63 -7.96 6.33
N PRO A 98 32.41 -8.78 5.59
CA PRO A 98 33.73 -9.17 6.05
C PRO A 98 34.60 -7.92 6.07
N ASP A 99 34.85 -7.42 7.28
CA ASP A 99 35.78 -6.31 7.50
C ASP A 99 37.17 -6.77 7.04
N GLY A 100 37.70 -6.01 6.09
CA GLY A 100 39.03 -6.22 5.57
C GLY A 100 40.07 -6.05 6.67
N THR A 101 40.92 -7.07 6.80
CA THR A 101 42.28 -7.00 7.36
C THR A 101 42.42 -6.57 8.82
N SER A 102 42.58 -7.56 9.70
CA SER A 102 43.66 -7.53 10.69
C SER A 102 44.44 -8.83 10.66
N ASP A 103 45.70 -8.68 10.25
CA ASP A 103 46.85 -9.54 10.39
C ASP A 103 46.99 -10.17 11.80
N GLY A 104 47.49 -11.41 11.87
CA GLY A 104 47.85 -12.07 13.14
C GLY A 104 47.55 -13.57 13.19
N ALA A 105 48.45 -14.38 12.63
CA ALA A 105 48.50 -15.83 12.85
C ALA A 105 49.15 -16.16 14.23
N PRO A 106 49.19 -17.44 14.70
CA PRO A 106 48.72 -17.84 16.02
C PRO A 106 49.87 -18.18 17.01
N ASP A 107 49.53 -18.37 18.29
CA ASP A 107 50.42 -19.07 19.24
C ASP A 107 49.65 -20.10 20.08
N GLU A 108 50.35 -21.18 20.41
CA GLU A 108 49.84 -22.52 20.68
C GLU A 108 49.45 -22.81 22.15
N ALA A 109 48.62 -23.84 22.30
CA ALA A 109 48.53 -24.83 23.39
C ALA A 109 48.06 -24.42 24.81
N HIS A 110 46.98 -25.06 25.29
CA HIS A 110 47.05 -25.99 26.44
C HIS A 110 45.75 -26.82 26.62
N GLU A 111 45.96 -28.03 27.11
CA GLU A 111 45.08 -29.20 27.12
C GLU A 111 43.91 -29.22 28.13
N ALA A 112 42.85 -29.93 27.72
CA ALA A 112 41.95 -30.85 28.44
C ALA A 112 41.53 -30.60 29.91
N HIS A 113 40.20 -30.50 30.10
CA HIS A 113 39.49 -31.15 31.20
C HIS A 113 38.05 -31.50 30.79
N GLU A 114 37.76 -32.80 30.71
CA GLU A 114 36.39 -33.35 30.68
C GLU A 114 35.86 -33.49 32.11
N ALA A 115 34.60 -33.07 32.35
CA ALA A 115 33.59 -33.83 33.09
C ALA A 115 32.21 -33.12 33.09
N GLN A 116 31.31 -33.67 32.28
CA GLN A 116 29.91 -34.01 32.54
C GLN A 116 28.86 -32.94 32.96
N ASP A 117 27.96 -32.74 31.99
CA ASP A 117 26.55 -33.14 32.00
C ASP A 117 25.53 -32.24 32.73
N GLY A 118 24.69 -31.64 31.90
CA GLY A 118 23.62 -30.73 32.24
C GLY A 118 23.11 -30.14 30.94
N ALA A 119 22.46 -30.98 30.13
CA ALA A 119 21.79 -30.64 28.89
C ALA A 119 21.05 -29.30 29.03
N ARG A 120 21.65 -28.26 28.44
CA ARG A 120 20.98 -27.00 28.14
C ARG A 120 20.17 -27.29 26.89
N ASP A 121 18.93 -27.68 27.09
CA ASP A 121 17.92 -27.79 26.04
C ASP A 121 17.70 -26.38 25.48
N ASP A 122 18.44 -26.12 24.41
CA ASP A 122 18.23 -25.20 23.29
C ASP A 122 17.48 -23.89 23.58
N ALA A 123 18.26 -22.81 23.63
CA ALA A 123 17.79 -21.45 23.40
C ALA A 123 16.97 -21.38 22.09
N PRO A 124 15.92 -20.55 22.02
CA PRO A 124 14.99 -20.58 20.90
C PRO A 124 15.71 -20.32 19.55
N ASP A 125 15.49 -21.25 18.62
CA ASP A 125 15.52 -21.08 17.17
C ASP A 125 15.38 -19.60 16.77
N HIS A 126 16.41 -19.02 16.14
CA HIS A 126 16.43 -17.61 15.75
C HIS A 126 15.15 -17.25 14.96
N PRO A 127 14.24 -16.40 15.49
CA PRO A 127 13.12 -15.90 14.71
C PRO A 127 13.67 -15.08 13.52
N PRO A 128 13.06 -15.20 12.32
CA PRO A 128 13.76 -14.99 11.06
C PRO A 128 14.14 -13.53 10.86
N ALA A 129 15.37 -13.32 10.40
CA ALA A 129 15.92 -12.00 10.07
C ALA A 129 14.98 -11.23 9.14
N LEU A 130 14.75 -9.94 9.41
CA LEU A 130 14.02 -9.07 8.47
C LEU A 130 14.97 -8.61 7.37
N ALA A 131 14.41 -8.34 6.21
CA ALA A 131 15.10 -7.65 5.13
C ALA A 131 14.19 -6.59 4.50
N ALA A 132 14.80 -5.51 4.02
CA ALA A 132 14.17 -4.56 3.12
C ALA A 132 14.49 -4.91 1.67
N VAL A 133 13.51 -4.80 0.79
CA VAL A 133 13.70 -4.84 -0.66
C VAL A 133 14.08 -3.44 -1.09
N VAL A 134 15.29 -3.25 -1.62
CA VAL A 134 15.83 -1.94 -1.95
C VAL A 134 16.46 -1.88 -3.33
N GLY A 135 16.48 -0.70 -3.93
CA GLY A 135 17.17 -0.40 -5.19
C GLY A 135 17.91 0.93 -5.10
N THR A 136 18.99 1.08 -5.86
CA THR A 136 19.70 2.36 -5.95
C THR A 136 19.03 3.23 -7.00
N VAL A 137 18.84 4.52 -6.68
CA VAL A 137 18.23 5.50 -7.58
C VAL A 137 19.09 6.76 -7.72
N PRO A 138 19.05 7.48 -8.85
CA PRO A 138 19.85 8.69 -9.04
C PRO A 138 19.44 9.81 -8.08
N ALA A 139 20.41 10.37 -7.34
CA ALA A 139 20.13 11.48 -6.43
C ALA A 139 19.49 12.70 -7.12
N ALA A 140 19.88 12.97 -8.37
CA ALA A 140 19.33 14.09 -9.13
C ALA A 140 17.82 13.98 -9.40
N GLU A 141 17.25 12.78 -9.33
CA GLU A 141 15.82 12.51 -9.57
C GLU A 141 15.06 12.19 -8.28
N PHE A 142 15.76 11.69 -7.25
CA PHE A 142 15.15 11.17 -6.02
C PHE A 142 15.60 11.86 -4.73
N ASP A 143 16.33 12.99 -4.82
CA ASP A 143 16.49 13.87 -3.66
C ASP A 143 15.16 14.52 -3.26
N GLU A 144 15.08 15.09 -2.06
CA GLU A 144 13.83 15.63 -1.53
C GLU A 144 13.17 16.68 -2.45
N ALA A 145 13.98 17.53 -3.09
CA ALA A 145 13.47 18.60 -3.95
C ALA A 145 12.93 18.01 -5.26
N SER A 146 13.67 17.08 -5.87
CA SER A 146 13.27 16.39 -7.08
C SER A 146 12.06 15.49 -6.87
N VAL A 147 11.97 14.77 -5.74
CA VAL A 147 10.77 14.00 -5.38
C VAL A 147 9.58 14.94 -5.27
N ARG A 148 9.72 16.05 -4.55
CA ARG A 148 8.62 17.01 -4.39
C ARG A 148 8.12 17.55 -5.73
N ALA A 149 9.03 17.89 -6.64
CA ALA A 149 8.67 18.33 -7.99
C ALA A 149 8.06 17.19 -8.83
N GLY A 150 8.62 15.98 -8.73
CA GLY A 150 8.13 14.79 -9.44
C GLY A 150 6.71 14.39 -9.02
N LEU A 151 6.33 14.59 -7.75
CA LEU A 151 4.96 14.36 -7.28
C LEU A 151 3.92 15.31 -7.91
N GLU A 152 4.37 16.43 -8.49
CA GLU A 152 3.53 17.34 -9.28
C GLU A 152 3.54 16.99 -10.79
N ASP A 153 4.45 16.11 -11.23
CA ASP A 153 4.58 15.60 -12.59
C ASP A 153 3.87 14.24 -12.73
N LEU A 154 2.76 14.24 -13.47
CA LEU A 154 1.91 13.06 -13.60
C LEU A 154 2.59 11.89 -14.30
N ASP A 155 3.41 12.16 -15.31
CA ASP A 155 4.08 11.12 -16.09
C ASP A 155 5.18 10.46 -15.24
N TRP A 156 5.94 11.27 -14.49
CA TRP A 156 6.96 10.76 -13.57
C TRP A 156 6.33 9.95 -12.43
N LEU A 157 5.25 10.46 -11.83
CA LEU A 157 4.52 9.82 -10.75
C LEU A 157 3.94 8.48 -11.22
N GLU A 158 3.32 8.45 -12.39
CA GLU A 158 2.79 7.23 -13.01
C GLU A 158 3.89 6.19 -13.22
N ALA A 159 5.00 6.57 -13.87
CA ALA A 159 6.09 5.65 -14.15
C ALA A 159 6.69 5.08 -12.85
N THR A 160 6.89 5.94 -11.85
CA THR A 160 7.43 5.56 -10.54
C THR A 160 6.46 4.64 -9.80
N ALA A 161 5.16 4.93 -9.81
CA ALA A 161 4.12 4.11 -9.20
C ALA A 161 4.07 2.71 -9.83
N ARG A 162 4.08 2.62 -11.15
CA ARG A 162 4.11 1.34 -11.86
C ARG A 162 5.37 0.54 -11.55
N GLY A 163 6.54 1.17 -11.57
CA GLY A 163 7.81 0.52 -11.24
C GLY A 163 7.84 -0.03 -9.82
N HIS A 164 7.37 0.76 -8.85
CA HIS A 164 7.24 0.32 -7.46
C HIS A 164 6.27 -0.86 -7.35
N HIS A 165 5.07 -0.72 -7.92
CA HIS A 165 4.03 -1.74 -7.84
C HIS A 165 4.49 -3.05 -8.50
N ALA A 166 5.17 -2.99 -9.64
CA ALA A 166 5.68 -4.17 -10.33
C ALA A 166 6.63 -4.99 -9.46
N VAL A 167 7.50 -4.34 -8.68
CA VAL A 167 8.39 -5.04 -7.72
C VAL A 167 7.57 -5.74 -6.65
N VAL A 168 6.66 -5.02 -5.99
CA VAL A 168 5.85 -5.55 -4.88
C VAL A 168 4.94 -6.69 -5.35
N ALA A 169 4.23 -6.49 -6.46
CA ALA A 169 3.34 -7.48 -7.07
C ALA A 169 4.09 -8.74 -7.51
N SER A 170 5.34 -8.60 -8.00
CA SER A 170 6.17 -9.75 -8.37
C SER A 170 6.54 -10.62 -7.17
N LEU A 171 6.70 -10.03 -5.98
CA LEU A 171 7.02 -10.76 -4.75
C LEU A 171 5.78 -11.46 -4.20
N THR A 172 4.65 -10.73 -4.08
CA THR A 172 3.41 -11.31 -3.57
C THR A 172 2.84 -12.37 -4.52
N GLY A 173 2.96 -12.18 -5.84
CA GLY A 173 2.58 -13.18 -6.83
C GLY A 173 3.36 -14.50 -6.75
N ARG A 174 4.49 -14.53 -6.00
CA ARG A 174 5.26 -15.73 -5.68
C ARG A 174 4.94 -16.31 -4.29
N GLY A 175 3.93 -15.78 -3.61
CA GLY A 175 3.53 -16.19 -2.26
C GLY A 175 4.45 -15.66 -1.16
N ILE A 176 5.27 -14.63 -1.44
CA ILE A 176 6.14 -14.01 -0.44
C ILE A 176 5.33 -12.97 0.32
N ALA A 177 5.23 -13.14 1.64
CA ALA A 177 4.64 -12.14 2.51
C ALA A 177 5.54 -10.90 2.59
N VAL A 178 4.97 -9.74 2.26
CA VAL A 178 5.65 -8.45 2.29
C VAL A 178 4.78 -7.42 2.99
N LEU A 179 5.41 -6.43 3.60
CA LEU A 179 4.82 -5.16 3.99
C LEU A 179 5.25 -4.13 2.94
N PRO A 180 4.40 -3.81 1.94
CA PRO A 180 4.73 -2.76 0.99
C PRO A 180 4.95 -1.44 1.73
N LEU A 181 6.03 -0.76 1.39
CA LEU A 181 6.28 0.60 1.85
C LEU A 181 5.54 1.59 0.94
N ARG A 182 5.37 2.82 1.42
CA ARG A 182 4.72 3.87 0.63
C ARG A 182 5.54 4.18 -0.62
N LEU A 183 4.86 4.72 -1.63
CA LEU A 183 5.55 5.21 -2.81
C LEU A 183 6.58 6.29 -2.42
N VAL A 184 7.77 6.19 -3.02
CA VAL A 184 8.88 7.13 -2.82
C VAL A 184 9.46 7.14 -1.39
N THR A 185 9.41 6.00 -0.69
CA THR A 185 10.22 5.82 0.53
C THR A 185 11.70 5.72 0.16
N VAL A 186 12.46 6.79 0.39
CA VAL A 186 13.88 6.91 0.02
C VAL A 186 14.76 7.25 1.23
N TYR A 187 15.95 6.66 1.25
CA TYR A 187 16.97 6.86 2.28
C TYR A 187 18.27 7.34 1.63
N ARG A 188 19.06 8.11 2.40
CA ARG A 188 20.36 8.62 1.92
C ARG A 188 21.39 7.52 1.68
N ASP A 189 21.27 6.42 2.41
CA ASP A 189 22.18 5.30 2.38
C ASP A 189 21.52 4.04 2.94
N GLU A 190 22.16 2.89 2.72
CA GLU A 190 21.69 1.61 3.24
C GLU A 190 21.75 1.52 4.77
N GLY A 191 22.68 2.24 5.42
CA GLY A 191 22.83 2.22 6.87
C GLY A 191 21.57 2.71 7.57
N ARG A 192 20.92 3.76 7.05
CA ARG A 192 19.62 4.23 7.55
C ARG A 192 18.50 3.21 7.39
N VAL A 193 18.49 2.46 6.28
CA VAL A 193 17.51 1.39 6.09
C VAL A 193 17.71 0.29 7.14
N ARG A 194 18.96 -0.15 7.35
CA ARG A 194 19.29 -1.16 8.38
C ARG A 194 18.86 -0.71 9.77
N GLN A 195 19.16 0.54 10.13
CA GLN A 195 18.76 1.13 11.39
C GLN A 195 17.22 1.17 11.55
N THR A 196 16.48 1.48 10.48
CA THR A 196 15.02 1.46 10.49
C THR A 196 14.47 0.06 10.72
N LEU A 197 15.03 -0.94 10.01
CA LEU A 197 14.65 -2.35 10.18
C LEU A 197 14.90 -2.85 11.61
N GLU A 198 16.03 -2.46 12.20
CA GLU A 198 16.38 -2.83 13.56
C GLU A 198 15.44 -2.16 14.58
N ASN A 199 15.28 -0.83 14.50
CA ASN A 199 14.47 -0.07 15.44
C ASN A 199 12.98 -0.45 15.42
N ARG A 200 12.46 -0.80 14.25
CA ARG A 200 11.04 -1.12 14.03
C ARG A 200 10.79 -2.62 13.89
N ARG A 201 11.76 -3.46 14.24
CA ARG A 201 11.68 -4.92 14.14
C ARG A 201 10.41 -5.46 14.81
N ASP A 202 10.14 -5.01 16.02
CA ASP A 202 9.04 -5.50 16.84
C ASP A 202 7.66 -4.98 16.36
N ASP A 203 7.64 -3.96 15.49
CA ASP A 203 6.43 -3.54 14.77
C ASP A 203 6.22 -4.35 13.49
N PHE A 204 7.30 -4.63 12.74
CA PHE A 204 7.21 -5.30 11.44
C PHE A 204 6.89 -6.79 11.56
N LEU A 205 7.46 -7.50 12.53
CA LEU A 205 7.27 -8.95 12.64
C LEU A 205 5.78 -9.34 12.86
N PRO A 206 5.03 -8.71 13.78
CA PRO A 206 3.60 -9.00 13.94
C PRO A 206 2.77 -8.65 12.70
N LEU A 207 3.11 -7.58 12.00
CA LEU A 207 2.45 -7.22 10.75
C LEU A 207 2.71 -8.28 9.67
N LEU A 208 3.95 -8.76 9.54
CA LEU A 208 4.30 -9.85 8.63
C LEU A 208 3.54 -11.14 8.97
N ASP A 209 3.41 -11.48 10.25
CA ASP A 209 2.60 -12.63 10.69
C ASP A 209 1.14 -12.48 10.27
N ARG A 210 0.58 -11.28 10.44
CA ARG A 210 -0.81 -10.97 10.06
C ARG A 210 -1.05 -11.09 8.56
N VAL A 211 -0.12 -10.64 7.72
CA VAL A 211 -0.30 -10.65 6.26
C VAL A 211 0.16 -11.93 5.57
N THR A 212 0.87 -12.82 6.27
CA THR A 212 1.34 -14.09 5.69
C THR A 212 0.15 -14.96 5.27
N GLY A 213 0.14 -15.40 4.00
CA GLY A 213 -0.95 -16.22 3.43
C GLY A 213 -2.24 -15.45 3.16
N HIS A 214 -2.19 -14.12 3.17
CA HIS A 214 -3.33 -13.25 2.94
C HIS A 214 -3.04 -12.26 1.82
N VAL A 215 -4.11 -11.87 1.14
CA VAL A 215 -4.10 -10.83 0.11
C VAL A 215 -5.13 -9.78 0.43
N GLU A 216 -4.98 -8.62 -0.21
CA GLU A 216 -5.92 -7.53 -0.06
C GLU A 216 -6.92 -7.51 -1.20
N LEU A 217 -8.21 -7.40 -0.86
CA LEU A 217 -9.30 -7.17 -1.81
C LEU A 217 -9.95 -5.81 -1.51
N GLY A 218 -10.16 -5.01 -2.55
CA GLY A 218 -10.93 -3.76 -2.46
C GLY A 218 -12.41 -4.03 -2.77
N VAL A 219 -13.32 -3.43 -2.01
CA VAL A 219 -14.76 -3.43 -2.31
C VAL A 219 -15.26 -2.01 -2.32
N LYS A 220 -15.82 -1.61 -3.47
CA LYS A 220 -16.44 -0.31 -3.65
C LYS A 220 -17.91 -0.45 -3.99
N ILE A 221 -18.72 0.43 -3.44
CA ILE A 221 -20.16 0.43 -3.62
C ILE A 221 -20.59 1.83 -4.01
N TYR A 222 -21.33 1.93 -5.10
CA TYR A 222 -21.77 3.18 -5.70
C TYR A 222 -23.29 3.22 -5.75
N ALA A 223 -23.86 4.40 -5.50
CA ALA A 223 -25.27 4.67 -5.78
C ALA A 223 -25.41 4.96 -7.27
N ALA A 224 -26.09 4.09 -8.01
CA ALA A 224 -26.17 4.08 -9.46
C ALA A 224 -27.61 4.36 -9.92
N PRO A 225 -28.12 5.60 -9.83
CA PRO A 225 -29.50 5.90 -10.17
C PRO A 225 -29.81 5.56 -11.64
N ASP A 226 -30.99 5.02 -11.91
CA ASP A 226 -31.47 4.76 -13.27
C ASP A 226 -31.76 6.08 -14.00
N ASP A 227 -30.73 6.65 -14.63
CA ASP A 227 -30.83 7.88 -15.43
C ASP A 227 -31.30 7.63 -16.87
N GLU A 228 -31.36 6.37 -17.33
CA GLU A 228 -31.73 6.01 -18.70
C GLU A 228 -33.24 5.98 -18.98
N SER A 229 -34.10 6.23 -17.99
CA SER A 229 -35.53 6.36 -18.26
C SER A 229 -35.78 7.65 -19.06
N PRO A 230 -36.19 7.60 -20.34
CA PRO A 230 -36.48 8.81 -21.10
C PRO A 230 -37.51 9.65 -20.34
N ASP A 231 -37.30 10.97 -20.30
CA ASP A 231 -38.31 11.89 -19.80
C ASP A 231 -39.59 11.60 -20.60
N PRO A 232 -40.73 11.30 -19.94
CA PRO A 232 -41.94 11.00 -20.68
C PRO A 232 -42.25 12.17 -21.59
N GLU A 233 -42.52 11.89 -22.87
CA GLU A 233 -43.03 12.90 -23.81
C GLU A 233 -44.07 13.75 -23.08
N PRO A 234 -43.97 15.09 -23.12
CA PRO A 234 -44.84 15.96 -22.34
C PRO A 234 -46.28 15.55 -22.64
N ALA A 235 -46.96 14.99 -21.62
CA ALA A 235 -48.33 14.54 -21.78
C ALA A 235 -49.12 15.71 -22.37
N LYS A 236 -49.78 15.49 -23.53
CA LYS A 236 -50.47 16.53 -24.28
C LYS A 236 -51.34 17.37 -23.33
N GLY A 237 -50.90 18.60 -23.03
CA GLY A 237 -51.58 19.50 -22.09
C GLY A 237 -50.79 19.94 -20.85
N LEU A 238 -49.61 19.38 -20.57
CA LEU A 238 -48.71 19.91 -19.53
C LEU A 238 -47.85 21.03 -20.11
N GLY A 239 -47.93 22.23 -19.54
CA GLY A 239 -47.00 23.32 -19.87
C GLY A 239 -45.55 22.92 -19.58
N VAL A 240 -44.61 23.36 -20.41
CA VAL A 240 -43.17 23.03 -20.38
C VAL A 240 -42.55 23.06 -18.97
N GLY A 241 -42.92 24.05 -18.14
CA GLY A 241 -42.44 24.15 -16.76
C GLY A 241 -42.94 23.05 -15.80
N ARG A 242 -44.15 22.51 -15.99
CA ARG A 242 -44.68 21.41 -15.16
C ARG A 242 -44.05 20.07 -15.52
N ALA A 243 -43.78 19.82 -16.81
CA ALA A 243 -43.06 18.64 -17.27
C ALA A 243 -41.63 18.64 -16.71
N TYR A 244 -40.91 19.75 -16.81
CA TYR A 244 -39.57 19.91 -16.22
C TYR A 244 -39.55 19.66 -14.70
N LEU A 245 -40.49 20.22 -13.95
CA LEU A 245 -40.57 20.00 -12.50
C LEU A 245 -40.91 18.54 -12.14
N ALA A 246 -41.72 17.86 -12.95
CA ALA A 246 -42.03 16.44 -12.76
C ALA A 246 -40.78 15.55 -13.00
N GLY A 247 -40.04 15.80 -14.08
CA GLY A 247 -38.76 15.14 -14.37
C GLY A 247 -37.73 15.36 -13.26
N ARG A 248 -37.56 16.61 -12.81
CA ARG A 248 -36.66 16.94 -11.69
C ARG A 248 -37.01 16.22 -10.38
N ARG A 249 -38.31 16.07 -10.06
CA ARG A 249 -38.77 15.32 -8.88
C ARG A 249 -38.51 13.82 -9.02
N ARG A 250 -38.68 13.25 -10.22
CA ARG A 250 -38.39 11.83 -10.49
C ARG A 250 -36.90 11.55 -10.33
N ARG A 251 -36.04 12.38 -10.91
CA ARG A 251 -34.59 12.24 -10.80
C ARG A 251 -34.12 12.35 -9.35
N LYS A 252 -34.62 13.34 -8.61
CA LYS A 252 -34.31 13.50 -7.18
C LYS A 252 -34.68 12.23 -6.37
N ARG A 253 -35.87 11.67 -6.59
CA ARG A 253 -36.28 10.42 -5.93
C ARG A 253 -35.40 9.24 -6.34
N SER A 254 -35.10 9.09 -7.63
CA SER A 254 -34.20 8.04 -8.12
C SER A 254 -32.81 8.10 -7.44
N THR A 255 -32.24 9.29 -7.30
CA THR A 255 -30.98 9.50 -6.58
C THR A 255 -31.09 9.16 -5.09
N GLU A 256 -32.17 9.58 -4.42
CA GLU A 256 -32.42 9.27 -3.00
C GLU A 256 -32.62 7.76 -2.77
N ASP A 257 -33.39 7.10 -3.64
CA ASP A 257 -33.66 5.66 -3.61
C ASP A 257 -32.37 4.85 -3.86
N ALA A 258 -31.57 5.24 -4.87
CA ALA A 258 -30.28 4.62 -5.16
C ALA A 258 -29.27 4.78 -4.00
N TRP A 259 -29.23 5.96 -3.38
CA TRP A 259 -28.37 6.21 -2.23
C TRP A 259 -28.75 5.33 -1.03
N GLN A 260 -30.05 5.22 -0.74
CA GLN A 260 -30.53 4.35 0.33
C GLN A 260 -30.24 2.88 0.04
N ALA A 261 -30.52 2.42 -1.18
CA ALA A 261 -30.25 1.05 -1.61
C ALA A 261 -28.75 0.71 -1.50
N ALA A 262 -27.87 1.60 -1.94
CA ALA A 262 -26.43 1.41 -1.86
C ALA A 262 -25.94 1.41 -0.40
N THR A 263 -26.50 2.26 0.47
CA THR A 263 -26.16 2.31 1.90
C THR A 263 -26.56 1.02 2.62
N ASP A 264 -27.78 0.54 2.38
CA ASP A 264 -28.28 -0.72 2.95
C ASP A 264 -27.47 -1.92 2.44
N THR A 265 -27.10 -1.90 1.16
CA THR A 265 -26.25 -2.92 0.55
C THR A 265 -24.85 -2.90 1.15
N ALA A 266 -24.27 -1.71 1.40
CA ALA A 266 -22.97 -1.59 2.04
C ALA A 266 -22.94 -2.15 3.46
N ALA A 267 -24.00 -1.97 4.25
CA ALA A 267 -24.11 -2.58 5.57
C ALA A 267 -24.13 -4.11 5.49
N ARG A 268 -24.93 -4.69 4.58
CA ARG A 268 -25.03 -6.15 4.40
C ARG A 268 -23.76 -6.77 3.85
N LEU A 269 -23.16 -6.15 2.84
CA LEU A 269 -21.92 -6.64 2.23
C LEU A 269 -20.76 -6.58 3.21
N ARG A 270 -20.71 -5.58 4.09
CA ARG A 270 -19.71 -5.49 5.14
C ARG A 270 -19.81 -6.65 6.12
N GLU A 271 -21.03 -7.02 6.54
CA GLU A 271 -21.24 -8.19 7.40
C GLU A 271 -20.80 -9.48 6.70
N LEU A 272 -21.23 -9.68 5.44
CA LEU A 272 -20.86 -10.83 4.63
C LEU A 272 -19.35 -10.94 4.43
N ALA A 273 -18.71 -9.87 3.96
CA ALA A 273 -17.28 -9.79 3.71
C ALA A 273 -16.48 -10.01 5.00
N GLY A 274 -16.96 -9.49 6.14
CA GLY A 274 -16.37 -9.73 7.46
C GLY A 274 -16.37 -11.19 7.90
N THR A 275 -17.22 -12.06 7.35
CA THR A 275 -17.17 -13.51 7.62
C THR A 275 -16.09 -14.24 6.82
N LEU A 276 -15.57 -13.61 5.77
CA LEU A 276 -14.64 -14.19 4.81
C LEU A 276 -13.23 -13.60 4.94
N ALA A 277 -13.13 -12.35 5.39
CA ALA A 277 -11.90 -11.64 5.68
C ALA A 277 -11.48 -11.79 7.15
N VAL A 278 -10.19 -11.63 7.42
CA VAL A 278 -9.65 -11.58 8.79
C VAL A 278 -9.56 -10.16 9.32
N ASP A 279 -9.62 -9.16 8.44
CA ASP A 279 -9.54 -7.75 8.81
C ASP A 279 -10.13 -6.82 7.74
N ARG A 280 -10.39 -5.56 8.10
CA ARG A 280 -10.95 -4.53 7.24
C ARG A 280 -10.42 -3.14 7.58
N VAL A 281 -10.10 -2.37 6.55
CA VAL A 281 -9.85 -0.93 6.64
C VAL A 281 -10.90 -0.19 5.82
N ALA A 282 -11.53 0.83 6.42
CA ALA A 282 -12.53 1.65 5.74
C ALA A 282 -11.90 2.97 5.27
N PHE A 283 -12.08 3.32 4.00
CA PHE A 283 -11.63 4.59 3.45
C PHE A 283 -12.79 5.57 3.29
N ARG A 284 -12.45 6.86 3.20
CA ARG A 284 -13.44 7.88 2.87
C ARG A 284 -14.01 7.60 1.47
N PRO A 285 -15.34 7.59 1.29
CA PRO A 285 -15.94 7.43 -0.03
C PRO A 285 -15.46 8.51 -1.00
N GLN A 286 -15.13 8.11 -2.23
CA GLN A 286 -14.66 9.02 -3.27
C GLN A 286 -15.82 9.86 -3.85
N SER A 287 -15.56 11.13 -4.17
CA SER A 287 -16.55 12.04 -4.74
C SER A 287 -16.00 12.82 -5.94
N GLY A 288 -16.88 13.22 -6.86
CA GLY A 288 -16.51 13.99 -8.05
C GLY A 288 -15.92 13.15 -9.18
N GLU A 289 -15.07 13.76 -10.01
CA GLU A 289 -14.38 13.09 -11.12
C GLU A 289 -13.53 11.91 -10.66
N LEU A 290 -13.23 11.79 -9.36
CA LEU A 290 -12.50 10.70 -8.69
C LEU A 290 -13.27 9.36 -8.56
N ALA A 291 -14.56 9.32 -8.88
CA ALA A 291 -15.38 8.12 -8.66
C ALA A 291 -15.27 7.01 -9.74
N GLY A 292 -14.23 7.00 -10.58
CA GLY A 292 -14.16 6.07 -11.72
C GLY A 292 -15.16 6.42 -12.84
N SER A 293 -15.30 5.53 -13.83
CA SER A 293 -16.42 5.53 -14.79
C SER A 293 -17.73 5.02 -14.16
N ALA A 294 -17.76 4.85 -12.84
CA ALA A 294 -18.90 4.31 -12.13
C ALA A 294 -20.12 5.26 -12.25
N PRO A 295 -21.34 4.72 -12.36
CA PRO A 295 -22.54 5.46 -12.72
C PRO A 295 -23.09 6.42 -11.64
N GLY A 296 -22.37 6.66 -10.54
CA GLY A 296 -22.78 7.61 -9.51
C GLY A 296 -21.86 7.66 -8.29
N PRO A 297 -22.26 8.36 -7.20
CA PRO A 297 -21.36 8.62 -6.08
C PRO A 297 -20.99 7.35 -5.32
N ASN A 298 -19.73 7.28 -4.88
CA ASN A 298 -19.27 6.20 -4.02
C ASN A 298 -19.87 6.36 -2.62
N VAL A 299 -20.43 5.27 -2.09
CA VAL A 299 -21.05 5.17 -0.77
C VAL A 299 -20.14 4.44 0.21
N SER A 300 -19.35 3.49 -0.27
CA SER A 300 -18.40 2.72 0.53
C SER A 300 -17.15 2.41 -0.28
N ASN A 301 -15.98 2.48 0.37
CA ASN A 301 -14.69 2.08 -0.16
C ASN A 301 -13.91 1.38 0.96
N ASP A 302 -13.83 0.06 0.91
CA ASP A 302 -13.25 -0.75 1.98
C ASP A 302 -12.15 -1.67 1.42
N ALA A 303 -11.07 -1.86 2.18
CA ALA A 303 -10.10 -2.93 1.98
C ALA A 303 -10.40 -4.09 2.93
N TYR A 304 -10.21 -5.31 2.46
CA TYR A 304 -10.34 -6.54 3.23
C TYR A 304 -9.06 -7.36 3.13
N LEU A 305 -8.55 -7.82 4.26
CA LEU A 305 -7.46 -8.79 4.31
C LEU A 305 -8.07 -10.18 4.26
N VAL A 306 -7.85 -10.92 3.19
CA VAL A 306 -8.54 -12.17 2.89
C VAL A 306 -7.52 -13.30 2.75
N PRO A 307 -7.73 -14.46 3.40
CA PRO A 307 -6.90 -15.64 3.15
C PRO A 307 -6.87 -15.98 1.65
N GLU A 308 -5.68 -16.29 1.12
CA GLU A 308 -5.50 -16.54 -0.32
C GLU A 308 -6.43 -17.62 -0.88
N ASP A 309 -6.70 -18.67 -0.09
CA ASP A 309 -7.58 -19.78 -0.44
C ASP A 309 -9.08 -19.40 -0.46
N ARG A 310 -9.45 -18.23 0.09
CA ARG A 310 -10.83 -17.74 0.15
C ARG A 310 -11.14 -16.64 -0.86
N VAL A 311 -10.18 -16.18 -1.65
CA VAL A 311 -10.36 -15.08 -2.62
C VAL A 311 -11.51 -15.35 -3.59
N GLY A 312 -11.58 -16.55 -4.14
CA GLY A 312 -12.66 -16.94 -5.06
C GLY A 312 -14.02 -16.88 -4.40
N ASP A 313 -14.16 -17.51 -3.23
CA ASP A 313 -15.39 -17.51 -2.43
C ASP A 313 -15.82 -16.09 -2.03
N PHE A 314 -14.88 -15.24 -1.62
CA PHE A 314 -15.12 -13.84 -1.30
C PHE A 314 -15.73 -13.10 -2.48
N ARG A 315 -15.05 -13.14 -3.64
CA ARG A 315 -15.48 -12.42 -4.84
C ARG A 315 -16.84 -12.89 -5.32
N THR A 316 -17.05 -14.20 -5.38
CA THR A 316 -18.32 -14.78 -5.81
C THR A 316 -19.47 -14.37 -4.89
N ARG A 317 -19.32 -14.47 -3.56
CA ARG A 317 -20.41 -14.16 -2.63
C ARG A 317 -20.73 -12.67 -2.58
N VAL A 318 -19.72 -11.80 -2.60
CA VAL A 318 -19.91 -10.34 -2.58
C VAL A 318 -20.61 -9.87 -3.86
N LEU A 319 -20.18 -10.33 -5.03
CA LEU A 319 -20.81 -9.95 -6.30
C LEU A 319 -22.23 -10.53 -6.43
N ALA A 320 -22.44 -11.80 -6.04
CA ALA A 320 -23.76 -12.43 -6.07
C ALA A 320 -24.77 -11.73 -5.13
N ALA A 321 -24.32 -11.21 -3.99
CA ALA A 321 -25.17 -10.46 -3.06
C ALA A 321 -25.60 -9.09 -3.60
N ALA A 322 -24.92 -8.56 -4.62
CA ALA A 322 -25.27 -7.31 -5.31
C ALA A 322 -26.05 -7.55 -6.62
N GLU A 323 -26.10 -8.79 -7.11
CA GLU A 323 -26.72 -9.11 -8.39
C GLU A 323 -28.23 -8.83 -8.39
N GLY A 324 -28.70 -8.11 -9.42
CA GLY A 324 -30.12 -7.75 -9.57
C GLY A 324 -30.61 -6.60 -8.69
N LEU A 325 -29.74 -5.99 -7.88
CA LEU A 325 -30.09 -4.79 -7.13
C LEU A 325 -30.13 -3.57 -8.05
N GLN A 326 -31.30 -2.96 -8.16
CA GLN A 326 -31.44 -1.68 -8.88
C GLN A 326 -30.85 -0.55 -8.05
N GLY A 327 -30.24 0.44 -8.71
CA GLY A 327 -29.69 1.60 -8.01
C GLY A 327 -28.33 1.38 -7.36
N VAL A 328 -27.70 0.21 -7.50
CA VAL A 328 -26.45 -0.15 -6.82
C VAL A 328 -25.45 -0.75 -7.80
N HIS A 329 -24.21 -0.26 -7.75
CA HIS A 329 -23.08 -0.86 -8.47
C HIS A 329 -22.00 -1.25 -7.47
N VAL A 330 -21.47 -2.47 -7.60
CA VAL A 330 -20.45 -3.02 -6.70
C VAL A 330 -19.25 -3.47 -7.50
N GLU A 331 -18.07 -3.04 -7.08
CA GLU A 331 -16.80 -3.41 -7.67
C GLU A 331 -15.95 -4.15 -6.64
N VAL A 332 -15.31 -5.23 -7.08
CA VAL A 332 -14.32 -5.97 -6.28
C VAL A 332 -13.01 -5.99 -7.06
N THR A 333 -11.96 -5.43 -6.47
CA THR A 333 -10.61 -5.33 -7.05
C THR A 333 -9.61 -6.20 -6.29
N GLY A 334 -8.54 -6.61 -6.97
CA GLY A 334 -7.50 -7.50 -6.44
C GLY A 334 -7.55 -8.92 -7.02
N PRO A 335 -6.71 -9.84 -6.50
CA PRO A 335 -5.92 -9.71 -5.27
C PRO A 335 -4.70 -8.78 -5.37
N TRP A 336 -4.47 -7.98 -4.33
CA TRP A 336 -3.33 -7.06 -4.21
C TRP A 336 -2.39 -7.44 -3.06
N ALA A 337 -1.19 -6.86 -3.09
CA ALA A 337 -0.34 -6.79 -1.91
C ALA A 337 -1.03 -5.99 -0.77
N PRO A 338 -0.73 -6.30 0.50
CA PRO A 338 -1.48 -5.80 1.66
C PRO A 338 -1.10 -4.36 2.09
N TYR A 339 -1.13 -3.41 1.15
CA TYR A 339 -0.78 -2.00 1.41
C TYR A 339 -1.55 -1.41 2.59
N SER A 340 -2.86 -1.64 2.67
CA SER A 340 -3.72 -1.06 3.71
C SER A 340 -3.49 -1.67 5.09
N PHE A 341 -2.80 -2.82 5.15
CA PHE A 341 -2.58 -3.60 6.36
C PHE A 341 -1.09 -3.62 6.78
N SER A 342 -0.27 -2.79 6.14
CA SER A 342 1.18 -2.73 6.36
C SER A 342 1.63 -1.73 7.41
N LEU A 343 0.67 -1.06 8.05
CA LEU A 343 0.89 -0.21 9.22
C LEU A 343 0.14 -0.79 10.43
N PRO A 344 0.62 -0.56 11.65
CA PRO A 344 -0.14 -0.85 12.86
C PRO A 344 -1.50 -0.14 12.78
N ALA A 345 -2.57 -0.80 13.22
CA ALA A 345 -3.87 -0.14 13.31
C ALA A 345 -3.76 1.05 14.29
N GLU A 346 -4.22 2.23 13.87
CA GLU A 346 -4.27 3.38 14.78
C GLU A 346 -5.15 3.03 15.99
N PRO A 347 -4.70 3.30 17.23
CA PRO A 347 -5.51 3.07 18.40
C PRO A 347 -6.76 3.95 18.31
N VAL A 348 -7.93 3.32 18.42
CA VAL A 348 -9.23 4.03 18.44
C VAL A 348 -9.23 4.95 19.65
N SER A 349 -9.14 6.27 19.43
CA SER A 349 -9.12 7.30 20.47
C SER A 349 -10.50 7.57 21.05
#